data_AF-A0A6J6VJC7-F1
#
_entry.id   AF-A0A6J6VJC7-F1
#
_cell.length_a   1.000
_cell.length_b   1.000
_cell.length_c   1.000
_cell.angle_alpha   90.00
_cell.angle_beta   90.00
_cell.angle_gamma   90.00
#
_symmetry.space_group_name_H-M   'P 1'
#
loop_
_entity.id
_entity.type
_entity.pdbx_description
1 polymer ?
#
loop_
_entity_poly.entity_id
_entity_poly.type
_entity_poly.pdbx_seq_one_letter_code
_entity_poly.pdbx_strand_id
1 'polypeptide(L)'
;MSDNPRIDFALERIRLLDPSSSDEDYLVEIAWLYDRIVKTGSLVPVIDLAYELVLEEEFIGECVSTAMEIGYLKGPKRGSNGGIITDKALRKMKLIGKQKS
;
A
#
# COMPACT_ATOMS: atom_id res chain seq x y z
N MET A 1 22.37 -2.50 -4.61
CA MET A 1 20.96 -2.09 -4.75
C MET A 1 20.20 -3.35 -5.11
N SER A 2 19.32 -3.80 -4.23
CA SER A 2 18.54 -5.01 -4.47
C SER A 2 17.26 -4.60 -5.17
N ASP A 3 17.30 -4.48 -6.49
CA ASP A 3 16.13 -4.15 -7.30
C ASP A 3 15.09 -5.26 -7.09
N ASN A 4 13.96 -4.90 -6.48
CA ASN A 4 12.87 -5.83 -6.21
C ASN A 4 11.80 -5.57 -7.27
N PRO A 5 11.84 -6.26 -8.42
CA PRO A 5 11.01 -5.93 -9.57
C PRO A 5 9.51 -5.90 -9.27
N ARG A 6 9.06 -6.63 -8.22
CA ARG A 6 7.67 -6.59 -7.78
C ARG A 6 7.26 -5.24 -7.17
N ILE A 7 8.17 -4.55 -6.48
CA ILE A 7 7.93 -3.21 -5.92
C ILE A 7 7.84 -2.21 -7.07
N ASP A 8 8.78 -2.26 -8.01
CA ASP A 8 8.84 -1.34 -9.15
C ASP A 8 7.55 -1.41 -9.98
N PHE A 9 7.07 -2.61 -10.32
CA PHE A 9 5.80 -2.76 -11.04
C PHE A 9 4.57 -2.25 -10.27
N ALA A 10 4.60 -2.30 -8.94
CA ALA A 10 3.49 -1.78 -8.14
C ALA A 10 3.53 -0.25 -8.05
N LEU A 11 4.73 0.34 -7.90
CA LEU A 11 4.94 1.77 -7.96
C LEU A 11 4.46 2.34 -9.30
N GLU A 12 4.85 1.70 -10.41
CA GLU A 12 4.38 2.10 -11.75
C GLU A 12 2.86 2.00 -11.87
N ARG A 13 2.24 0.93 -11.37
CA ARG A 13 0.77 0.78 -11.39
C ARG A 13 0.06 1.86 -10.59
N ILE A 14 0.52 2.15 -9.37
CA ILE A 14 -0.08 3.17 -8.50
C ILE A 14 0.02 4.55 -9.16
N ARG A 15 1.16 4.86 -9.79
CA ARG A 15 1.36 6.13 -10.50
C ARG A 15 0.48 6.30 -11.75
N LEU A 16 -0.11 5.22 -12.27
CA LEU A 16 -1.07 5.26 -13.38
C LEU A 16 -2.52 5.41 -12.91
N LEU A 17 -2.78 5.29 -11.60
CA LEU A 17 -4.09 5.55 -11.01
C LEU A 17 -4.19 7.02 -10.61
N ASP A 18 -5.42 7.54 -10.56
CA ASP A 18 -5.67 8.85 -9.97
C ASP A 18 -5.58 8.73 -8.44
N PRO A 19 -4.72 9.51 -7.76
CA PRO A 19 -4.58 9.44 -6.31
C PRO A 19 -5.91 9.75 -5.60
N SER A 20 -6.41 8.79 -4.81
CA SER A 20 -7.65 8.98 -4.04
C SER A 20 -7.64 8.20 -2.74
N SER A 21 -7.92 8.87 -1.63
CA SER A 21 -8.09 8.25 -0.30
C SER A 21 -9.41 7.48 -0.17
N SER A 22 -10.28 7.50 -1.19
CA SER A 22 -11.60 6.86 -1.16
C SER A 22 -11.81 5.83 -2.27
N ASP A 23 -10.92 5.76 -3.25
CA ASP A 23 -11.00 4.77 -4.34
C ASP A 23 -10.46 3.42 -3.87
N GLU A 24 -11.29 2.37 -3.93
CA GLU A 24 -10.90 1.05 -3.45
C GLU A 24 -9.70 0.44 -4.19
N ASP A 25 -9.59 0.69 -5.50
CA ASP A 25 -8.53 0.11 -6.32
C ASP A 25 -7.20 0.84 -6.07
N TYR A 26 -7.22 2.13 -5.79
CA TYR A 26 -6.05 2.85 -5.28
C TYR A 26 -5.66 2.36 -3.88
N LEU A 27 -6.63 2.27 -2.96
CA LEU A 27 -6.39 1.89 -1.56
C LEU A 27 -5.85 0.46 -1.42
N VAL A 28 -6.25 -0.48 -2.28
CA VAL A 28 -5.73 -1.85 -2.23
C VAL A 28 -4.27 -1.93 -2.69
N GLU A 29 -3.85 -1.08 -3.63
CA GLU A 29 -2.46 -0.97 -4.08
C GLU A 29 -1.60 -0.31 -3.01
N ILE A 30 -2.10 0.78 -2.40
CA ILE A 30 -1.47 1.42 -1.23
C ILE A 30 -1.29 0.42 -0.10
N ALA A 31 -2.32 -0.34 0.27
CA ALA A 31 -2.25 -1.34 1.33
C ALA A 31 -1.17 -2.40 1.06
N TRP A 32 -1.00 -2.81 -0.20
CA TRP A 32 0.00 -3.80 -0.58
C TRP A 32 1.41 -3.24 -0.55
N LEU A 33 1.62 -2.03 -1.06
CA LEU A 33 2.94 -1.40 -1.06
C LEU A 33 3.39 -1.03 0.36
N TYR A 34 2.47 -0.48 1.16
CA TYR A 34 2.67 -0.20 2.57
C TYR A 34 3.12 -1.44 3.35
N ASP A 35 2.41 -2.57 3.21
CA ASP A 35 2.78 -3.84 3.87
C ASP A 35 4.20 -4.31 3.50
N ARG A 36 4.66 -4.03 2.28
CA ARG A 36 6.02 -4.36 1.86
C ARG A 36 7.07 -3.47 2.49
N ILE A 37 6.81 -2.17 2.59
CA ILE A 37 7.67 -1.22 3.31
C ILE A 37 7.75 -1.61 4.79
N VAL A 38 6.64 -1.97 5.41
CA VAL A 38 6.65 -2.50 6.80
C VAL A 38 7.55 -3.74 6.90
N LYS A 39 7.47 -4.65 5.91
CA LYS A 39 8.28 -5.88 5.88
C LYS A 39 9.78 -5.65 5.60
N THR A 40 10.20 -4.48 5.13
CA THR A 40 11.64 -4.15 5.07
C THR A 40 12.23 -3.81 6.44
N GLY A 41 11.38 -3.62 7.45
CA GLY A 41 11.78 -3.19 8.78
C GLY A 41 11.76 -1.67 8.97
N SER A 42 11.11 -0.92 8.06
CA SER A 42 10.93 0.52 8.19
C SER A 42 10.42 0.91 9.58
N LEU A 43 10.97 2.00 10.13
CA LEU A 43 10.51 2.62 11.38
C LEU A 43 9.39 3.64 11.13
N VAL A 44 9.27 4.14 9.91
CA VAL A 44 8.36 5.23 9.51
C VAL A 44 7.67 4.90 8.19
N PRO A 45 6.91 3.79 8.10
CA PRO A 45 6.44 3.24 6.83
C PRO A 45 5.50 4.15 6.02
N VAL A 46 4.81 5.10 6.67
CA VAL A 46 3.98 6.11 6.00
C VAL A 46 4.87 7.13 5.27
N ILE A 47 5.92 7.62 5.93
CA ILE A 47 6.87 8.60 5.37
C ILE A 47 7.64 7.98 4.21
N ASP A 48 8.15 6.77 4.41
CA ASP A 48 8.88 6.05 3.35
C ASP A 48 7.98 5.82 2.13
N LEU A 49 6.71 5.47 2.34
CA LEU A 49 5.75 5.29 1.25
C LEU A 49 5.45 6.59 0.50
N ALA A 50 5.27 7.69 1.23
CA ALA A 50 5.05 9.01 0.65
C ALA A 50 6.25 9.45 -0.21
N TYR A 51 7.47 9.19 0.28
CA TYR A 51 8.70 9.46 -0.47
C TYR A 51 8.78 8.65 -1.77
N GLU A 52 8.52 7.33 -1.71
CA GLU A 52 8.56 6.44 -2.89
C GLU A 52 7.52 6.82 -3.96
N LEU A 53 6.34 7.27 -3.52
CA LEU A 53 5.26 7.70 -4.41
C LEU A 53 5.36 9.16 -4.87
N VAL A 54 6.24 9.96 -4.25
CA VAL A 54 6.34 11.41 -4.46
C VAL A 54 5.00 12.09 -4.17
N LEU A 55 4.41 11.75 -3.03
CA LEU A 55 3.13 12.27 -2.54
C LEU A 55 3.26 12.84 -1.12
N GLU A 56 2.28 13.62 -0.69
CA GLU A 56 2.24 14.20 0.65
C GLU A 56 2.03 13.14 1.74
N GLU A 57 2.76 13.29 2.86
CA GLU A 57 2.68 12.35 4.00
C GLU A 57 1.25 12.27 4.55
N GLU A 58 0.58 13.40 4.70
CA GLU A 58 -0.79 13.47 5.24
C GLU A 58 -1.76 12.66 4.37
N PHE A 59 -1.65 12.79 3.05
CA PHE A 59 -2.48 12.05 2.11
C PHE A 59 -2.24 10.53 2.18
N ILE A 60 -0.98 10.10 2.29
CA ILE A 60 -0.65 8.68 2.46
C ILE A 60 -1.13 8.17 3.82
N GLY A 61 -1.03 8.98 4.87
CA GLY A 61 -1.58 8.68 6.19
C GLY A 61 -3.10 8.46 6.14
N GLU A 62 -3.82 9.31 5.40
CA GLU A 62 -5.26 9.14 5.15
C GLU A 62 -5.55 7.83 4.41
N CYS A 63 -4.87 7.56 3.30
CA CYS A 63 -5.04 6.33 2.54
C CYS A 63 -4.81 5.07 3.39
N VAL A 64 -3.74 5.06 4.20
CA VAL A 64 -3.43 3.95 5.11
C VAL A 64 -4.51 3.79 6.18
N SER A 65 -5.01 4.90 6.72
CA SER A 65 -6.08 4.89 7.72
C SER A 65 -7.38 4.34 7.14
N THR A 66 -7.81 4.83 5.97
CA THR A 66 -8.98 4.32 5.27
C THR A 66 -8.82 2.85 4.90
N ALA A 67 -7.63 2.43 4.44
CA ALA A 67 -7.33 1.03 4.16
C ALA A 67 -7.45 0.13 5.40
N MET A 68 -7.14 0.64 6.60
CA MET A 68 -7.39 -0.09 7.86
C MET A 68 -8.89 -0.15 8.17
N GLU A 69 -9.61 0.96 8.05
CA GLU A 69 -11.06 1.04 8.32
C GLU A 69 -11.87 0.08 7.46
N ILE A 70 -11.56 0.00 6.16
CA ILE A 70 -12.26 -0.91 5.23
C ILE A 70 -11.72 -2.35 5.27
N GLY A 71 -10.72 -2.63 6.11
CA GLY A 71 -10.18 -3.97 6.37
C GLY A 71 -9.21 -4.51 5.32
N TYR A 72 -8.58 -3.63 4.52
CA TYR A 72 -7.47 -4.00 3.63
C TYR A 72 -6.14 -4.11 4.37
N LEU A 73 -5.97 -3.35 5.45
CA LEU A 73 -4.88 -3.49 6.41
C LEU A 73 -5.43 -3.93 7.77
N LYS A 74 -4.67 -4.78 8.46
CA LYS A 74 -4.79 -4.95 9.91
C LYS A 74 -3.85 -3.95 10.57
N GLY A 75 -4.32 -3.32 11.66
CA GLY A 75 -3.49 -2.45 12.47
C GLY A 75 -2.22 -3.15 12.98
N PRO A 76 -1.22 -2.38 13.44
CA PRO A 76 0.08 -2.90 13.84
C PRO A 76 -0.05 -3.94 14.96
N LYS A 77 0.75 -5.00 14.87
CA LYS A 77 0.89 -5.97 15.95
C LYS A 77 1.87 -5.39 16.99
N ARG A 78 1.78 -5.89 18.23
CA ARG A 78 2.75 -5.52 19.27
C ARG A 78 4.18 -5.79 18.78
N GLY A 79 4.98 -4.73 18.68
CA GLY A 79 6.36 -4.80 18.18
C GLY A 79 6.55 -4.59 16.67
N SER A 80 5.50 -4.24 15.91
CA SER A 80 5.64 -3.77 14.52
C SER A 80 5.44 -2.26 14.41
N ASN A 81 6.13 -1.63 13.45
CA ASN A 81 6.01 -0.19 13.17
C ASN A 81 4.88 0.14 12.18
N GLY A 82 4.12 -0.86 11.75
CA GLY A 82 3.03 -0.68 10.79
C GLY A 82 2.09 -1.87 10.69
N GLY A 83 1.04 -1.65 9.91
CA GLY A 83 -0.01 -2.63 9.61
C GLY A 83 0.40 -3.69 8.59
N ILE A 84 -0.43 -4.74 8.47
CA ILE A 84 -0.20 -5.89 7.59
C ILE A 84 -1.38 -6.06 6.64
N ILE A 85 -1.10 -6.34 5.37
CA ILE A 85 -2.14 -6.59 4.36
C ILE A 85 -3.02 -7.79 4.72
N THR A 86 -4.31 -7.70 4.44
CA THR A 86 -5.27 -8.78 4.68
C THR A 86 -5.48 -9.68 3.47
N ASP A 87 -5.97 -10.90 3.71
CA ASP A 87 -6.39 -11.80 2.63
C ASP A 87 -7.53 -11.21 1.77
N LYS A 88 -8.35 -10.31 2.34
CA LYS A 88 -9.39 -9.58 1.61
C LYS A 88 -8.75 -8.71 0.52
N ALA A 89 -7.76 -7.90 0.89
CA ALA A 89 -7.02 -7.06 -0.05
C ALA A 89 -6.27 -7.90 -1.11
N LEU A 90 -5.60 -8.98 -0.70
CA LEU A 90 -4.89 -9.86 -1.64
C LEU A 90 -5.81 -10.52 -2.67
N ARG A 91 -7.05 -10.85 -2.29
CA ARG A 91 -8.05 -11.37 -3.24
C ARG A 91 -8.50 -10.30 -4.23
N LYS A 92 -8.77 -9.08 -3.76
CA LYS A 92 -9.17 -7.94 -4.61
C LYS A 92 -8.05 -7.59 -5.61
N MET A 93 -6.79 -7.52 -5.16
CA MET A 93 -5.65 -7.26 -6.02
C MET A 93 -5.49 -8.31 -7.15
N LYS A 94 -5.73 -9.60 -6.86
CA LYS A 94 -5.72 -10.66 -7.88
C LYS A 94 -6.83 -10.49 -8.93
N LEU A 95 -7.94 -9.84 -8.60
CA LEU A 95 -9.03 -9.57 -9.53
C LEU A 95 -8.69 -8.37 -10.43
N ILE A 96 -8.11 -7.31 -9.86
CA ILE A 96 -7.63 -6.15 -10.63
C ILE A 96 -6.57 -6.58 -11.65
N GLY A 97 -5.62 -7.42 -11.24
CA GLY A 97 -4.58 -7.95 -12.15
C GLY A 97 -5.11 -8.85 -13.27
N LYS A 98 -6.34 -9.39 -13.14
CA LYS A 98 -7.00 -10.19 -14.19
C LYS A 98 -7.83 -9.37 -15.16
N GLN A 99 -8.22 -8.15 -14.79
CA GLN A 99 -9.05 -7.28 -15.65
C GLN A 99 -8.26 -6.56 -16.75
N LYS A 100 -6.94 -6.76 -16.83
CA LYS A 100 -6.05 -6.24 -17.90
C LYS A 100 -5.35 -7.35 -18.70
N SER A 101 -6.03 -8.45 -19.01
CA SER A 101 -5.59 -9.42 -20.03
C SER A 101 -6.60 -9.52 -21.16
#